data_AF-A0A843EGI8-F1
#
_entry.id   AF-A0A843EGI8-F1
#
_cell.length_a   1.000
_cell.length_b   1.000
_cell.length_c   1.000
_cell.angle_alpha   90.00
_cell.angle_beta   90.00
_cell.angle_gamma   90.00
#
_symmetry.space_group_name_H-M   'P 1'
#
loop_
_entity.id
_entity.type
_entity.pdbx_description
1 polymer ?
#
loop_
_entity_poly.entity_id
_entity_poly.type
_entity_poly.pdbx_seq_one_letter_code
_entity_poly.pdbx_strand_id
1 'polypeptide(L)'
;CINGYGIWVLKKEYDNEEANEKIKGLKSSEIHDMLFERGINLNDVETWKKRGIGVYKKSWEIEGFNPKKQEKTVSTRSEVFVDYELDIFSPEFFEKL
;
A
#
# COMPACT_ATOMS: atom_id res chain seq x y z
N CYS A 1 -6.43 4.34 -6.41
CA CYS A 1 -6.88 2.94 -6.52
C CYS A 1 -8.22 2.82 -7.26
N ILE A 2 -9.34 3.30 -6.68
CA ILE A 2 -10.69 3.07 -7.21
C ILE A 2 -10.93 3.51 -8.67
N ASN A 3 -10.50 4.72 -9.05
CA ASN A 3 -10.66 5.21 -10.42
C ASN A 3 -9.88 4.35 -11.44
N GLY A 4 -8.70 3.86 -11.04
CA GLY A 4 -7.87 2.99 -11.88
C GLY A 4 -8.54 1.64 -12.14
N TYR A 5 -9.15 1.05 -11.10
CA TYR A 5 -9.97 -0.15 -11.26
C TYR A 5 -11.22 0.11 -12.10
N GLY A 6 -11.93 1.22 -11.84
CA GLY A 6 -13.12 1.61 -12.58
C GLY A 6 -12.85 1.72 -14.08
N ILE A 7 -11.82 2.48 -14.48
CA ILE A 7 -11.50 2.66 -15.90
C ILE A 7 -10.99 1.37 -16.53
N TRP A 8 -10.22 0.56 -15.80
CA TRP A 8 -9.72 -0.72 -16.30
C TRP A 8 -10.86 -1.69 -16.61
N VAL A 9 -11.88 -1.75 -15.75
CA VAL A 9 -13.06 -2.58 -15.99
C VAL A 9 -13.86 -2.06 -17.18
N LEU A 10 -14.13 -0.75 -17.25
CA LEU A 10 -14.88 -0.16 -18.36
C LEU A 10 -14.17 -0.37 -19.70
N LYS A 11 -12.84 -0.30 -19.75
CA LYS A 11 -12.04 -0.56 -20.95
C LYS A 11 -12.05 -2.03 -21.42
N LYS A 12 -12.57 -2.96 -20.63
CA LYS A 12 -12.82 -4.34 -21.09
C LYS A 12 -14.15 -4.48 -21.82
N GLU A 13 -15.09 -3.59 -21.54
CA GLU A 13 -16.45 -3.64 -22.08
C GLU A 13 -16.65 -2.65 -23.23
N TYR A 14 -15.95 -1.51 -23.18
CA TYR A 14 -16.12 -0.38 -24.09
C TYR A 14 -14.78 0.03 -24.70
N ASP A 15 -14.85 0.80 -25.79
CA ASP A 15 -13.67 1.46 -26.33
C ASP A 15 -13.13 2.55 -25.38
N ASN A 16 -11.96 3.13 -25.73
CA ASN A 16 -11.28 4.08 -24.87
C ASN A 16 -12.05 5.40 -24.67
N GLU A 17 -12.76 5.90 -25.69
CA GLU A 17 -13.50 7.17 -25.60
C GLU A 17 -14.76 6.97 -24.78
N GLU A 18 -15.50 5.90 -25.05
CA GLU A 18 -16.73 5.58 -24.34
C GLU A 18 -16.45 5.22 -22.86
N ALA A 19 -15.39 4.47 -22.57
CA ALA A 19 -15.00 4.17 -21.18
C ALA A 19 -14.63 5.45 -20.41
N ASN A 20 -13.94 6.39 -21.06
CA ASN A 20 -13.58 7.66 -20.44
C ASN A 20 -14.81 8.53 -20.18
N GLU A 21 -15.76 8.63 -21.11
CA GLU A 21 -16.99 9.40 -20.89
C GLU A 21 -17.88 8.77 -19.82
N LYS A 22 -17.95 7.43 -19.74
CA LYS A 22 -18.74 6.75 -18.69
C LYS A 22 -18.21 6.95 -17.29
N ILE A 23 -16.89 7.00 -17.10
CA ILE A 23 -16.31 7.20 -15.76
C ILE A 23 -16.28 8.67 -15.33
N LYS A 24 -16.36 9.58 -16.30
CA LYS A 24 -16.21 11.02 -16.09
C LYS A 24 -17.35 11.55 -15.23
N GLY A 25 -17.00 12.23 -14.15
CA GLY A 25 -17.96 12.84 -13.23
C GLY A 25 -18.55 11.88 -12.20
N LEU A 26 -18.28 10.56 -12.28
CA LEU A 26 -18.68 9.63 -11.24
C LEU A 26 -17.92 9.89 -9.93
N LYS A 27 -18.65 9.83 -8.82
CA LYS A 27 -18.10 9.84 -7.47
C LYS A 27 -17.45 8.49 -7.17
N SER A 28 -16.54 8.49 -6.19
CA SER A 28 -15.90 7.25 -5.76
C SER A 28 -16.88 6.18 -5.27
N SER A 29 -17.98 6.56 -4.64
CA SER A 29 -19.04 5.61 -4.25
C SER A 29 -19.71 4.96 -5.45
N GLU A 30 -20.02 5.73 -6.50
CA GLU A 30 -20.66 5.22 -7.72
C GLU A 30 -19.73 4.26 -8.47
N ILE A 31 -18.43 4.56 -8.51
CA ILE A 31 -17.42 3.64 -9.06
C ILE A 31 -17.31 2.38 -8.20
N HIS A 32 -17.43 2.50 -6.88
CA HIS A 32 -17.41 1.35 -5.97
C HIS A 32 -18.58 0.41 -6.25
N ASP A 33 -19.79 0.96 -6.34
CA ASP A 33 -21.01 0.19 -6.62
C ASP A 33 -20.94 -0.46 -8.01
N MET A 34 -20.48 0.27 -9.02
CA MET A 34 -20.26 -0.24 -10.38
C MET A 34 -19.28 -1.42 -10.43
N LEU A 35 -18.21 -1.38 -9.63
CA LEU A 35 -17.24 -2.47 -9.51
C LEU A 35 -17.84 -3.67 -8.78
N PHE A 36 -18.61 -3.41 -7.72
CA PHE A 36 -19.28 -4.44 -6.94
C PHE A 36 -20.32 -5.22 -7.77
N GLU A 37 -21.11 -4.54 -8.58
CA GLU A 37 -22.05 -5.15 -9.54
C GLU A 37 -21.36 -6.10 -10.54
N ARG A 38 -20.08 -5.85 -10.82
CA ARG A 38 -19.23 -6.67 -11.70
C ARG A 38 -18.41 -7.72 -10.94
N GLY A 39 -18.75 -7.96 -9.68
CA GLY A 39 -18.11 -8.97 -8.84
C GLY A 39 -16.70 -8.59 -8.35
N ILE A 40 -16.33 -7.31 -8.43
CA ILE A 40 -15.03 -6.82 -7.98
C ILE A 40 -15.22 -6.08 -6.65
N ASN A 41 -14.87 -6.76 -5.56
CA ASN A 41 -14.83 -6.14 -4.24
C ASN A 41 -13.45 -5.54 -3.98
N LEU A 42 -13.37 -4.21 -3.88
CA LEU A 42 -12.11 -3.51 -3.60
C LEU A 42 -11.54 -3.85 -2.21
N ASN A 43 -12.36 -4.34 -1.26
CA ASN A 43 -11.86 -4.71 0.05
C ASN A 43 -10.97 -5.95 0.01
N ASP A 44 -11.21 -6.87 -0.93
CA ASP A 44 -10.47 -8.13 -1.08
C ASP A 44 -9.15 -7.96 -1.84
N VAL A 45 -8.90 -6.77 -2.39
CA VAL A 45 -7.65 -6.42 -3.05
C VAL A 45 -6.54 -6.26 -2.00
N GLU A 46 -5.33 -6.77 -2.29
CA GLU A 46 -4.14 -6.63 -1.45
C GLU A 46 -3.88 -5.17 -1.02
N THR A 47 -3.41 -4.98 0.21
CA THR A 47 -3.25 -3.65 0.82
C THR A 47 -2.36 -2.73 -0.01
N TRP A 48 -1.22 -3.20 -0.52
CA TRP A 48 -0.30 -2.39 -1.31
C TRP A 48 -0.91 -1.83 -2.60
N LYS A 49 -1.86 -2.53 -3.23
CA LYS A 49 -2.59 -2.03 -4.42
C LYS A 49 -3.53 -0.87 -4.07
N LYS A 50 -4.04 -0.87 -2.83
CA LYS A 50 -4.97 0.13 -2.31
C LYS A 50 -4.23 1.35 -1.73
N ARG A 51 -3.13 1.10 -1.00
CA ARG A 51 -2.44 2.07 -0.13
C ARG A 51 -1.02 2.42 -0.57
N GLY A 52 -0.46 1.71 -1.55
CA GLY A 52 0.93 1.88 -1.98
C GLY A 52 1.92 1.05 -1.16
N ILE A 53 3.21 1.30 -1.37
CA ILE A 53 4.31 0.61 -0.68
C ILE A 53 5.13 1.65 0.08
N GLY A 54 5.49 1.34 1.33
CA GLY A 54 6.36 2.17 2.16
C GLY A 54 7.80 1.69 2.08
N VAL A 55 8.76 2.61 1.98
CA VAL A 55 10.18 2.28 2.04
C VAL A 55 10.85 3.20 3.05
N TYR A 56 11.33 2.62 4.16
CA TYR A 56 11.90 3.38 5.27
C TYR A 56 13.01 2.61 5.97
N LYS A 57 13.83 3.33 6.75
CA LYS A 57 14.95 2.75 7.48
C LYS A 57 14.46 2.24 8.83
N LYS A 58 14.56 0.93 9.06
CA LYS A 58 14.25 0.32 10.35
C LYS A 58 15.54 -0.03 11.08
N SER A 59 15.59 0.26 12.38
CA SER A 59 16.75 -0.08 13.22
C SER A 59 16.40 -1.14 14.25
N TRP A 60 17.31 -2.06 14.50
CA TRP A 60 17.18 -3.05 15.56
C TRP A 60 18.52 -3.28 16.25
N GLU A 61 18.42 -3.83 17.45
CA GLU A 61 19.57 -4.21 18.25
C GLU A 61 20.06 -5.60 17.85
N ILE A 62 21.38 -5.74 17.72
CA ILE A 62 22.04 -7.03 17.54
C ILE A 62 23.01 -7.26 18.69
N GLU A 63 23.01 -8.47 19.24
CA GLU A 63 24.06 -8.91 20.15
C GLU A 63 25.29 -9.35 19.36
N GLY A 64 26.44 -8.77 19.70
CA GLY A 64 27.74 -9.18 19.21
C GLY A 64 28.68 -9.50 20.37
N PHE A 65 29.84 -10.07 20.04
CA PHE A 65 30.91 -10.27 21.01
C PHE A 65 32.07 -9.32 20.69
N ASN A 66 32.54 -8.57 21.69
CA ASN A 66 33.71 -7.72 21.55
C ASN A 66 34.96 -8.48 21.98
N PRO A 67 35.81 -8.97 21.04
CA PRO A 67 36.97 -9.77 21.39
C PRO A 67 38.05 -8.99 22.13
N LYS A 68 38.05 -7.64 22.06
CA LYS A 68 39.00 -6.80 22.79
C LYS A 68 38.65 -6.66 24.26
N LYS A 69 37.35 -6.74 24.60
CA LYS A 69 36.83 -6.61 25.97
C LYS A 69 36.35 -7.94 26.56
N GLN A 70 36.34 -9.01 25.76
CA GLN A 70 35.80 -10.33 26.10
C GLN A 70 34.37 -10.32 26.65
N GLU A 71 33.53 -9.41 26.15
CA GLU A 71 32.15 -9.24 26.63
C GLU A 71 31.15 -9.26 25.46
N LYS A 72 29.90 -9.62 25.76
CA LYS A 72 28.79 -9.42 24.83
C LYS A 72 28.46 -7.92 24.81
N THR A 73 28.31 -7.37 23.62
CA THR A 73 27.97 -5.96 23.39
C THR A 73 26.77 -5.87 22.46
N VAL A 74 25.83 -4.98 22.80
CA VAL A 74 24.71 -4.64 21.92
C VAL A 74 25.16 -3.55 20.95
N SER A 75 24.80 -3.68 19.67
CA SER A 75 24.99 -2.60 18.69
C SER A 75 23.75 -2.44 17.83
N THR A 76 23.51 -1.22 17.36
CA THR A 76 22.40 -0.93 16.46
C THR A 76 22.79 -1.23 15.02
N ARG A 77 21.89 -1.87 14.27
CA ARG A 77 21.95 -1.97 12.82
C ARG A 77 20.68 -1.40 12.23
N SER A 78 20.78 -0.96 10.99
CA SER A 78 19.63 -0.50 10.25
C SER A 78 19.65 -1.07 8.85
N GLU A 79 18.49 -1.46 8.33
CA GLU A 79 18.31 -1.75 6.91
C GLU A 79 17.15 -0.95 6.33
N VAL A 80 17.08 -0.99 5.01
CA VAL A 80 15.92 -0.52 4.25
C VAL A 80 14.82 -1.57 4.35
N PHE A 81 13.72 -1.21 4.99
CA PHE A 81 12.54 -2.04 5.11
C PHE A 81 11.50 -1.64 4.06
N VAL A 82 10.90 -2.63 3.40
CA VAL A 82 9.85 -2.45 2.40
C VAL A 82 8.54 -2.98 2.98
N ASP A 83 7.58 -2.07 3.14
CA ASP A 83 6.29 -2.33 3.78
C ASP A 83 5.17 -2.40 2.73
N TYR A 84 4.59 -3.59 2.56
CA TYR A 84 3.47 -3.87 1.65
C TYR A 84 2.10 -3.77 2.36
N GLU A 85 2.08 -3.69 3.68
CA GLU A 85 0.87 -3.70 4.51
C GLU A 85 0.72 -2.37 5.25
N LEU A 86 0.96 -1.27 4.54
CA LEU A 86 0.87 0.07 5.10
C LEU A 86 -0.49 0.34 5.75
N ASP A 87 -0.45 0.85 6.97
CA ASP A 87 -1.62 1.41 7.63
C ASP A 87 -2.04 2.74 7.01
N ILE A 88 -3.24 3.20 7.38
CA ILE A 88 -3.70 4.53 7.00
C ILE A 88 -2.82 5.56 7.70
N PHE A 89 -2.25 6.47 6.90
CA PHE A 89 -1.46 7.56 7.44
C PHE A 89 -2.27 8.40 8.41
N SER A 90 -1.73 8.48 9.61
CA SER A 90 -2.25 9.18 10.77
C SER A 90 -1.05 9.72 11.55
N PRO A 91 -1.21 10.75 12.38
CA PRO A 91 -0.11 11.20 13.25
C PRO A 91 0.51 10.03 14.04
N GLU A 92 -0.33 9.13 14.56
CA GLU A 92 0.08 7.97 15.35
C GLU A 92 0.84 6.92 14.52
N PHE A 93 0.63 6.85 13.21
CA PHE A 93 1.40 5.99 12.32
C PHE A 93 2.86 6.45 12.28
N PHE A 94 3.11 7.75 12.19
CA PHE A 94 4.47 8.29 12.09
C PHE A 94 5.24 8.24 13.41
N GLU A 95 4.55 8.21 14.55
CA GLU A 95 5.18 8.01 15.86
C GLU A 95 5.71 6.59 16.07
N LYS A 96 5.20 5.61 15.32
CA LYS A 96 5.54 4.19 15.45
C LYS A 96 6.64 3.71 14.49
N LEU A 97 7.01 4.54 13.52
CA LEU A 97 8.07 4.27 12.55
C LEU A 97 9.47 4.43 13.17
#